data_AF-A0A6J6XSK5-F1
#
_entry.id   AF-A0A6J6XSK5-F1
#
_cell.length_a   1.000
_cell.length_b   1.000
_cell.length_c   1.000
_cell.angle_alpha   90.00
_cell.angle_beta   90.00
_cell.angle_gamma   90.00
#
_symmetry.space_group_name_H-M   'P 1'
#
loop_
_entity.id
_entity.type
_entity.pdbx_description
1 polymer ?
#
loop_
_entity_poly.entity_id
_entity_poly.type
_entity_poly.pdbx_seq_one_letter_code
_entity_poly.pdbx_strand_id
1 'polypeptide(L)'
;MSGTFAAAYIGNLLIEHAGEKIVVPDHKLYFIPVESELEAAYLTGFLNSPTIVKAVSAYAAQFSLGASVAEYLNIPKFDEANEQMAAIGTIARDLTKRFGAVQQSDLALLDARVRTLLEI
;
A
#
# COMPACT_ATOMS: atom_id res chain seq x y z
N MET A 1 -12.13 -16.71 6.36
CA MET A 1 -11.48 -15.64 5.59
C MET A 1 -10.08 -15.46 6.15
N SER A 2 -9.06 -16.03 5.48
CA SER A 2 -7.67 -15.95 5.94
C SER A 2 -7.12 -14.54 5.72
N GLY A 3 -6.28 -14.07 6.63
CA GLY A 3 -5.65 -12.74 6.62
C GLY A 3 -4.98 -12.44 5.29
N THR A 4 -5.62 -11.59 4.50
CA THR A 4 -5.06 -11.11 3.23
C THR A 4 -4.08 -9.99 3.57
N PHE A 5 -2.90 -10.01 2.94
CA PHE A 5 -1.94 -8.92 3.08
C PHE A 5 -2.59 -7.62 2.62
N ALA A 6 -2.43 -6.57 3.42
CA ALA A 6 -2.88 -5.23 3.10
C ALA A 6 -1.88 -4.23 3.67
N ALA A 7 -1.73 -3.10 2.98
CA ALA A 7 -0.94 -1.98 3.46
C ALA A 7 -1.83 -0.78 3.73
N ALA A 8 -1.45 0.03 4.71
CA ALA A 8 -2.02 1.34 4.96
C ALA A 8 -0.88 2.24 5.43
N TYR A 9 -0.87 3.51 5.01
CA TYR A 9 0.00 4.50 5.61
C TYR A 9 -0.69 5.18 6.78
N ILE A 10 0.11 5.52 7.79
CA ILE A 10 -0.37 6.20 9.00
C ILE A 10 -0.49 7.69 8.71
N GLY A 11 -1.58 8.28 9.18
CA GLY A 11 -1.82 9.71 9.07
C GLY A 11 -2.83 10.19 10.10
N ASN A 12 -3.10 11.49 10.06
CA ASN A 12 -4.12 12.11 10.89
C ASN A 12 -5.51 11.90 10.28
N LEU A 13 -6.47 11.57 11.12
CA LEU A 13 -7.88 11.50 10.78
C LEU A 13 -8.67 12.36 11.78
N LEU A 14 -9.62 13.14 11.26
CA LEU A 14 -10.60 13.83 12.10
C LEU A 14 -11.62 12.79 12.58
N ILE A 15 -11.60 12.50 13.87
CA ILE A 15 -12.53 11.57 14.52
C ILE A 15 -13.63 12.39 15.18
N GLU A 16 -14.89 12.02 14.88
CA GLU A 16 -16.05 12.62 15.51
C GLU A 16 -15.90 12.59 17.05
N HIS A 17 -16.06 13.76 17.69
CA HIS A 17 -15.89 13.97 19.13
C HIS A 17 -14.49 13.79 19.73
N ALA A 18 -13.49 13.33 18.98
CA ALA A 18 -12.12 13.20 19.46
C ALA A 18 -11.13 14.18 18.80
N GLY A 19 -11.55 14.89 17.75
CA GLY A 19 -10.70 15.82 17.02
C GLY A 19 -9.70 15.09 16.12
N GLU A 20 -8.60 15.75 15.78
CA GLU A 20 -7.56 15.17 14.94
C GLU A 20 -6.74 14.13 15.73
N LYS A 21 -6.68 12.89 15.22
CA LYS A 21 -5.98 11.78 15.85
C LYS A 21 -5.15 11.01 14.83
N ILE A 22 -3.99 10.53 15.25
CA ILE A 22 -3.20 9.58 14.47
C ILE A 22 -3.89 8.22 14.59
N VAL A 23 -4.24 7.63 13.45
CA VAL A 23 -4.84 6.29 13.39
C VAL A 23 -3.75 5.29 13.04
N VAL A 24 -3.55 4.30 13.92
CA VAL A 24 -2.61 3.20 13.72
C VAL A 24 -3.44 1.91 13.67
N PRO A 25 -3.28 1.09 12.61
CA PRO A 25 -3.87 -0.25 12.59
C PRO A 25 -3.47 -1.07 13.81
N ASP A 26 -4.23 -2.11 14.15
CA ASP A 26 -3.89 -3.02 15.25
C ASP A 26 -3.72 -4.45 14.75
N HIS A 27 -2.95 -5.24 15.52
CA HIS A 27 -2.67 -6.68 15.40
C HIS A 27 -1.89 -7.17 14.16
N LYS A 28 -0.62 -7.52 14.38
CA LYS A 28 0.39 -8.07 13.42
C LYS A 28 0.76 -7.12 12.29
N LEU A 29 1.56 -6.11 12.64
CA LEU A 29 1.99 -5.06 11.73
C LEU A 29 3.48 -5.14 11.46
N TYR A 30 3.85 -4.72 10.25
CA TYR A 30 5.21 -4.33 9.89
C TYR A 30 5.18 -2.85 9.56
N PHE A 31 6.18 -2.10 10.04
CA PHE A 31 6.30 -0.68 9.76
C PHE A 31 7.43 -0.45 8.77
N ILE A 32 7.17 0.36 7.75
CA ILE A 32 8.17 0.90 6.83
C ILE A 32 8.26 2.39 7.14
N PRO A 33 9.38 2.89 7.70
CA PRO A 33 9.55 4.32 7.94
C PRO A 33 9.73 5.04 6.60
N VAL A 34 9.05 6.19 6.46
CA VAL A 34 9.08 7.06 5.28
C VAL A 34 9.09 8.52 5.72
N GLU A 35 9.59 9.41 4.87
CA GLU A 35 9.80 10.81 5.23
C GLU A 35 8.70 11.75 4.72
N SER A 36 7.84 11.28 3.80
CA SER A 36 6.79 12.10 3.20
C SER A 36 5.46 11.35 3.00
N GLU A 37 4.35 12.09 2.99
CA GLU A 37 3.02 11.53 2.64
C GLU A 37 3.01 11.00 1.21
N LEU A 38 3.76 11.61 0.29
CA LEU A 38 3.85 11.19 -1.11
C LEU A 38 4.46 9.78 -1.23
N GLU A 39 5.59 9.56 -0.55
CA GLU A 39 6.22 8.24 -0.47
C GLU A 39 5.31 7.22 0.21
N ALA A 40 4.66 7.60 1.31
CA ALA A 40 3.74 6.74 2.05
C ALA A 40 2.54 6.30 1.20
N ALA A 41 1.98 7.24 0.43
CA ALA A 41 0.89 6.99 -0.51
C ALA A 41 1.33 6.07 -1.66
N TYR A 42 2.50 6.33 -2.24
CA TYR A 42 3.07 5.46 -3.27
C TYR A 42 3.24 4.03 -2.76
N LEU A 43 3.90 3.83 -1.62
CA LEU A 43 4.12 2.51 -1.04
C LEU A 43 2.80 1.79 -0.76
N THR A 44 1.81 2.51 -0.25
CA THR A 44 0.49 1.94 0.01
C THR A 44 -0.19 1.50 -1.27
N GLY A 45 -0.12 2.28 -2.35
CA GLY A 45 -0.64 1.87 -3.66
C GLY A 45 0.12 0.67 -4.24
N PHE A 46 1.45 0.71 -4.20
CA PHE A 46 2.31 -0.36 -4.71
C PHE A 46 2.02 -1.69 -4.01
N LEU A 47 2.01 -1.70 -2.67
CA LEU A 47 1.81 -2.90 -1.86
C LEU A 47 0.38 -3.47 -1.95
N ASN A 48 -0.63 -2.63 -2.16
CA ASN A 48 -2.02 -3.09 -2.33
C ASN A 48 -2.38 -3.45 -3.77
N SER A 49 -1.45 -3.30 -4.73
CA SER A 49 -1.73 -3.71 -6.11
C SER A 49 -1.92 -5.23 -6.21
N PRO A 50 -2.89 -5.71 -7.00
CA PRO A 50 -3.18 -7.14 -7.17
C PRO A 50 -1.95 -8.02 -7.43
N THR A 51 -1.03 -7.56 -8.29
CA THR A 51 0.21 -8.29 -8.63
C THR A 51 1.10 -8.46 -7.41
N ILE A 52 1.30 -7.40 -6.62
CA ILE A 52 2.12 -7.45 -5.40
C ILE A 52 1.44 -8.25 -4.30
N VAL A 53 0.15 -8.03 -4.04
CA VAL A 53 -0.62 -8.81 -3.05
C VAL A 53 -0.56 -10.31 -3.35
N LYS A 54 -0.66 -10.69 -4.63
CA LYS A 54 -0.54 -12.10 -5.05
C LYS A 54 0.86 -12.65 -4.81
N ALA A 55 1.91 -11.88 -5.12
CA ALA A 55 3.30 -12.28 -4.88
C ALA A 55 3.57 -12.49 -3.37
N VAL A 56 3.13 -11.54 -2.53
CA VAL A 56 3.27 -11.63 -1.07
C VAL A 56 2.49 -12.80 -0.50
N SER A 57 1.26 -13.01 -0.97
CA SER A 57 0.42 -14.13 -0.52
C SER A 57 1.04 -15.48 -0.88
N ALA A 58 1.63 -15.61 -2.07
CA ALA A 58 2.32 -16.83 -2.49
C ALA A 58 3.58 -17.10 -1.64
N TYR A 59 4.32 -16.06 -1.28
CA TYR A 59 5.47 -16.15 -0.37
C TYR A 59 5.04 -16.53 1.06
N ALA A 60 4.02 -15.84 1.60
CA ALA A 60 3.48 -16.06 2.93
C ALA A 60 2.83 -17.45 3.11
N ALA A 61 2.33 -18.05 2.04
CA ALA A 61 1.80 -19.41 2.08
C ALA A 61 2.90 -20.48 2.30
N GLN A 62 4.14 -20.18 1.91
CA GLN A 62 5.27 -21.11 2.04
C GLN A 62 6.05 -20.93 3.35
N PHE A 63 5.99 -19.75 3.97
CA PHE A 63 6.74 -19.42 5.19
C PHE A 63 5.84 -18.72 6.21
N SER A 64 5.91 -19.11 7.49
CA SER A 64 5.32 -18.30 8.56
C SER A 64 5.90 -16.89 8.46
N LEU A 65 5.08 -15.91 8.05
CA LEU A 65 5.38 -14.49 7.90
C LEU A 65 6.24 -13.98 9.07
N GLY A 66 7.56 -14.10 8.92
CA GLY A 66 8.54 -13.87 9.97
C GLY A 66 9.53 -12.86 9.44
N ALA A 67 9.27 -11.59 9.74
CA ALA A 67 10.14 -10.43 9.56
C ALA A 67 10.61 -10.06 8.14
N SER A 68 10.54 -10.95 7.14
CA SER A 68 11.32 -10.80 5.90
C SER A 68 10.56 -10.36 4.65
N VAL A 69 9.24 -10.11 4.70
CA VAL A 69 8.47 -9.75 3.48
C VAL A 69 9.03 -8.50 2.80
N ALA A 70 9.43 -7.49 3.57
CA ALA A 70 10.06 -6.29 3.03
C ALA A 70 11.48 -6.54 2.49
N GLU A 71 12.17 -7.58 2.98
CA GLU A 71 13.51 -7.95 2.49
C GLU A 71 13.44 -8.73 1.16
N TYR A 72 12.35 -9.47 0.93
CA TYR A 72 12.17 -10.29 -0.29
C TYR A 72 11.39 -9.58 -1.40
N LEU A 73 10.65 -8.52 -1.10
CA LEU A 73 10.07 -7.65 -2.12
C LEU A 73 11.12 -6.61 -2.53
N ASN A 74 11.54 -6.65 -3.78
CA ASN A 74 12.31 -5.55 -4.36
C ASN A 74 11.38 -4.36 -4.61
N ILE A 75 11.13 -3.55 -3.58
CA ILE A 75 10.28 -2.36 -3.66
C ILE A 75 11.12 -1.25 -4.31
N PRO A 76 10.70 -0.68 -5.47
CA PRO A 76 11.41 0.43 -6.07
C PRO A 76 11.43 1.63 -5.12
N LYS A 77 12.63 2.20 -4.88
CA LYS A 77 12.80 3.39 -4.05
C LYS A 77 12.02 4.55 -4.65
N PHE A 78 11.25 5.24 -3.81
CA PHE A 78 10.42 6.35 -4.25
C PHE A 78 11.26 7.48 -4.86
N ASP A 79 10.78 8.00 -5.99
CA ASP A 79 11.30 9.16 -6.69
C ASP A 79 10.11 10.08 -7.02
N GLU A 80 10.10 11.28 -6.43
CA GLU A 80 9.03 12.25 -6.62
C GLU A 80 8.94 12.76 -8.08
N ALA A 81 10.05 12.71 -8.84
CA ALA A 81 10.06 13.08 -10.25
C ALA A 81 9.49 11.98 -11.17
N ASN A 82 9.26 10.76 -10.64
CA ASN A 82 8.74 9.65 -11.42
C ASN A 82 7.21 9.71 -11.51
N GLU A 83 6.70 10.02 -12.70
CA GLU A 83 5.27 10.15 -12.96
C GLU A 83 4.45 8.89 -12.65
N GLN A 84 5.02 7.69 -12.81
CA GLN A 84 4.32 6.45 -12.48
C GLN A 84 4.16 6.29 -10.96
N MET A 85 5.21 6.59 -10.19
CA MET A 85 5.15 6.53 -8.72
C MET A 85 4.17 7.57 -8.16
N ALA A 86 4.19 8.79 -8.71
CA ALA A 86 3.24 9.83 -8.37
C ALA A 86 1.78 9.44 -8.70
N ALA A 87 1.56 8.80 -9.86
CA ALA A 87 0.23 8.32 -10.26
C ALA A 87 -0.28 7.21 -9.33
N ILE A 88 0.58 6.24 -8.96
CA ILE A 88 0.25 5.18 -8.00
C ILE A 88 -0.17 5.79 -6.66
N GLY A 89 0.62 6.76 -6.15
CA GLY A 89 0.31 7.45 -4.90
C GLY A 89 -1.01 8.23 -4.95
N THR A 90 -1.28 8.91 -6.08
CA THR A 90 -2.53 9.65 -6.27
C THR A 90 -3.75 8.72 -6.24
N ILE A 91 -3.70 7.61 -7.00
CA ILE A 91 -4.78 6.61 -7.01
C ILE A 91 -5.01 6.07 -5.60
N ALA A 92 -3.95 5.71 -4.87
CA ALA A 92 -4.06 5.20 -3.51
C ALA A 92 -4.75 6.20 -2.57
N ARG A 93 -4.36 7.48 -2.61
CA ARG A 93 -4.98 8.54 -1.78
C ARG A 93 -6.46 8.71 -2.10
N ASP A 94 -6.83 8.71 -3.38
CA ASP A 94 -8.23 8.85 -3.79
C ASP A 94 -9.09 7.65 -3.37
N LEU A 95 -8.51 6.45 -3.38
CA LEU A 95 -9.17 5.25 -2.85
C LEU A 95 -9.35 5.31 -1.34
N THR A 96 -8.33 5.77 -0.59
CA THR A 96 -8.42 5.95 0.86
C THR A 96 -9.51 6.95 1.24
N LYS A 97 -9.62 8.08 0.53
CA LYS A 97 -10.67 9.10 0.77
C LYS A 97 -12.09 8.58 0.53
N ARG A 98 -12.25 7.55 -0.30
CA ARG A 98 -13.54 6.88 -0.54
C ARG A 98 -13.90 5.84 0.51
N PHE A 99 -13.15 5.75 1.62
CA PHE A 99 -13.40 4.83 2.74
C PHE A 99 -13.62 3.38 2.32
N GLY A 100 -12.86 2.90 1.32
CA GLY A 100 -12.97 1.50 0.89
C GLY A 100 -14.11 1.22 -0.10
N ALA A 101 -14.82 2.23 -0.62
CA ALA A 101 -15.68 2.10 -1.80
C ALA A 101 -14.82 1.93 -3.08
N VAL A 102 -14.03 0.87 -3.10
CA VAL A 102 -13.08 0.49 -4.14
C VAL A 102 -13.78 -0.45 -5.12
N GLN A 103 -13.75 -0.10 -6.40
CA GLN A 103 -14.25 -0.95 -7.46
C GLN A 103 -13.14 -1.80 -8.07
N GLN A 104 -13.52 -2.89 -8.74
CA GLN A 104 -12.55 -3.75 -9.42
C GLN A 104 -11.73 -2.98 -10.49
N SER A 105 -12.34 -1.99 -11.14
CA SER A 105 -11.67 -1.10 -12.10
C SER A 105 -10.59 -0.24 -11.46
N ASP A 106 -10.79 0.19 -10.21
CA ASP A 106 -9.79 0.96 -9.46
C ASP A 106 -8.54 0.12 -9.21
N LEU A 107 -8.73 -1.12 -8.76
CA LEU A 107 -7.64 -2.06 -8.53
C LEU A 107 -6.93 -2.46 -9.82
N ALA A 108 -7.67 -2.61 -10.92
CA ALA A 108 -7.09 -2.89 -12.23
C ALA A 108 -6.24 -1.72 -12.75
N LEU A 109 -6.69 -0.48 -12.56
CA LEU A 109 -5.92 0.71 -12.91
C LEU A 109 -4.64 0.80 -12.08
N LEU A 110 -4.74 0.61 -10.76
CA LEU A 110 -3.60 0.58 -9.85
C LEU A 110 -2.58 -0.50 -10.26
N ASP A 111 -3.05 -1.71 -10.56
CA ASP A 111 -2.21 -2.83 -11.01
C ASP A 111 -1.47 -2.51 -12.31
N ALA A 112 -2.16 -1.91 -13.27
CA ALA A 112 -1.56 -1.54 -14.56
C ALA A 112 -0.40 -0.55 -14.39
N ARG A 113 -0.53 0.42 -13.46
CA ARG A 113 0.54 1.37 -13.15
C ARG A 113 1.73 0.71 -12.48
N VAL A 114 1.49 -0.19 -11.53
CA VAL A 114 2.56 -0.94 -10.86
C VAL A 114 3.28 -1.86 -11.84
N ARG A 115 2.54 -2.57 -12.70
CA ARG A 115 3.12 -3.40 -13.78
C ARG A 115 4.00 -2.59 -14.72
N THR A 116 3.52 -1.42 -15.13
CA THR A 116 4.30 -0.48 -15.96
C THR A 116 5.60 -0.06 -15.26
N LEU A 117 5.54 0.26 -13.96
CA LEU A 117 6.70 0.63 -13.15
C LEU A 117 7.72 -0.51 -13.03
N LEU A 118 7.25 -1.75 -12.99
CA LEU A 118 8.07 -2.95 -12.85
C LEU A 118 8.48 -3.59 -14.18
N GLU A 119 8.01 -3.06 -15.30
CA GLU A 119 8.26 -3.59 -16.66
C GLU A 119 7.76 -5.06 -16.85
N ILE A 120 6.60 -5.42 -16.28
CA ILE A 120 6.00 -6.78 -16.32
C ILE A 120 4.51 -6.84 -16.72
#